data_AF-A0A2J8J649-F1
#
_entry.id   AF-A0A2J8J649-F1
#
_cell.length_a   1.000
_cell.length_b   1.000
_cell.length_c   1.000
_cell.angle_alpha   90.00
_cell.angle_beta   90.00
_cell.angle_gamma   90.00
#
_symmetry.space_group_name_H-M   'P 1'
#
loop_
_entity.id
_entity.type
_entity.pdbx_description
1 polymer ?
#
loop_
_entity_poly.entity_id
_entity_poly.type
_entity_poly.pdbx_seq_one_letter_code
_entity_poly.pdbx_strand_id
1 'polypeptide(L)'
;MAEQATKSVLFVCLGNICRSPIAEAVFRKLVTDQNISENWVIDSGAVSDWNVGRSPDPRAVSCLRNHGIHTAHKARQVDKLLFNF
;
A
#
# COMPACT_ATOMS: atom_id res chain seq x y z
N MET A 1 -28.43 5.27 -4.94
CA MET A 1 -27.22 5.52 -5.76
C MET A 1 -26.70 4.17 -6.20
N ALA A 2 -26.30 3.99 -7.46
CA ALA A 2 -25.83 2.70 -7.95
C ALA A 2 -24.54 2.29 -7.21
N GLU A 3 -24.47 1.03 -6.78
CA GLU A 3 -23.30 0.45 -6.13
C GLU A 3 -22.12 0.47 -7.11
N GLN A 4 -21.10 1.27 -6.83
CA GLN A 4 -19.90 1.32 -7.67
C GLN A 4 -19.10 0.04 -7.45
N ALA A 5 -18.76 -0.66 -8.54
CA ALA A 5 -17.86 -1.81 -8.46
C ALA A 5 -16.55 -1.44 -7.76
N THR A 6 -16.17 -2.23 -6.76
CA THR A 6 -14.93 -2.07 -6.00
C THR A 6 -13.73 -2.16 -6.93
N LYS A 7 -12.84 -1.17 -6.87
CA LYS A 7 -11.58 -1.14 -7.63
C LYS A 7 -10.44 -1.67 -6.77
N SER A 8 -9.40 -2.20 -7.40
CA SER A 8 -8.21 -2.68 -6.71
C SER A 8 -6.93 -2.05 -7.26
N VAL A 9 -5.95 -1.80 -6.38
CA VAL A 9 -4.62 -1.31 -6.76
C VAL A 9 -3.54 -1.94 -5.89
N LEU A 10 -2.44 -2.35 -6.52
CA LEU A 10 -1.25 -2.89 -5.88
C LEU A 10 -0.03 -2.04 -6.23
N PHE A 11 0.55 -1.36 -5.24
CA PHE A 11 1.79 -0.60 -5.43
C PHE A 11 3.01 -1.52 -5.29
N VAL A 12 3.89 -1.56 -6.27
CA VAL A 12 5.04 -2.47 -6.29
C VAL A 12 6.36 -1.71 -6.32
N CYS A 13 7.32 -2.13 -5.51
CA CYS A 13 8.72 -1.73 -5.67
C CYS A 13 9.64 -2.93 -5.38
N LEU A 14 10.96 -2.75 -5.43
CA LEU A 14 11.88 -3.89 -5.27
C LEU A 14 11.71 -4.64 -3.94
N GLY A 15 11.69 -3.93 -2.80
CA GLY A 15 11.73 -4.53 -1.47
C GLY A 15 10.56 -4.21 -0.55
N ASN A 16 9.57 -3.43 -0.99
CA ASN A 16 8.36 -3.10 -0.20
C ASN A 16 8.60 -2.55 1.22
N ILE A 17 9.70 -1.82 1.40
CA ILE A 17 10.01 -1.12 2.67
C ILE A 17 10.08 0.41 2.54
N CYS A 18 10.35 0.96 1.35
CA CYS A 18 10.46 2.41 1.16
C CYS A 18 9.33 2.97 0.30
N ARG A 19 9.38 2.74 -1.01
CA ARG A 19 8.54 3.43 -2.00
C ARG A 19 7.10 2.95 -1.99
N SER A 20 6.88 1.63 -2.14
CA SER A 20 5.51 1.11 -2.25
C SER A 20 4.68 1.25 -0.96
N PRO A 21 5.22 1.10 0.27
CA PRO A 21 4.45 1.40 1.48
C PRO A 21 4.07 2.88 1.63
N ILE A 22 4.93 3.81 1.17
CA ILE A 22 4.58 5.24 1.13
C ILE A 22 3.41 5.45 0.18
N ALA A 23 3.49 4.92 -1.05
CA ALA A 23 2.43 5.07 -2.05
C ALA A 23 1.09 4.50 -1.55
N GLU A 24 1.11 3.33 -0.91
CA GLU A 24 -0.08 2.72 -0.32
C GLU A 24 -0.70 3.62 0.76
N ALA A 25 0.10 4.09 1.72
CA ALA A 25 -0.40 4.91 2.82
C ALA A 25 -0.95 6.26 2.34
N VAL A 26 -0.28 6.89 1.36
CA VAL A 26 -0.74 8.13 0.73
C VAL A 26 -2.04 7.90 -0.03
N PHE A 27 -2.13 6.85 -0.86
CA PHE A 27 -3.34 6.54 -1.60
C PHE A 27 -4.52 6.23 -0.68
N ARG A 28 -4.28 5.47 0.39
CA ARG A 28 -5.27 5.19 1.44
C ARG A 28 -5.80 6.49 2.07
N LYS A 29 -4.91 7.43 2.42
CA LYS A 29 -5.32 8.74 2.92
C LYS A 29 -6.18 9.51 1.92
N LEU A 30 -5.80 9.54 0.64
CA LEU A 30 -6.54 10.25 -0.41
C LEU A 30 -7.97 9.71 -0.58
N VAL A 31 -8.15 8.38 -0.61
CA VAL A 31 -9.50 7.79 -0.77
C VAL A 31 -10.35 7.94 0.50
N THR A 32 -9.72 7.92 1.68
CA THR A 32 -10.41 8.17 2.96
C THR A 32 -10.88 9.62 3.04
N ASP A 33 -10.04 10.59 2.69
CA ASP A 33 -10.40 12.02 2.69
C ASP A 33 -11.55 12.35 1.73
N GLN A 34 -11.68 11.57 0.65
CA GLN A 34 -12.74 11.69 -0.34
C GLN A 34 -13.99 10.86 0.00
N ASN A 35 -14.02 10.15 1.13
CA ASN A 35 -15.11 9.26 1.54
C ASN A 35 -15.43 8.16 0.52
N ILE A 36 -14.43 7.64 -0.18
CA ILE A 36 -14.57 6.57 -1.18
C ILE A 36 -13.72 5.34 -0.86
N SER A 37 -13.17 5.25 0.35
CA SER A 37 -12.30 4.14 0.76
C SER A 37 -12.96 2.76 0.69
N GLU A 38 -14.27 2.68 0.90
CA GLU A 38 -15.03 1.42 0.81
C GLU A 38 -15.10 0.86 -0.62
N ASN A 39 -14.86 1.72 -1.63
CA ASN A 39 -14.86 1.33 -3.04
C ASN A 39 -13.48 0.85 -3.52
N TRP A 40 -12.51 0.69 -2.63
CA TRP A 40 -11.12 0.37 -2.99
C TRP A 40 -10.49 -0.74 -2.13
N VAL A 41 -9.87 -1.70 -2.81
CA VAL A 41 -8.90 -2.63 -2.23
C VAL A 41 -7.50 -2.10 -2.52
N ILE A 42 -6.73 -1.79 -1.46
CA ILE A 42 -5.44 -1.09 -1.56
C ILE A 42 -4.38 -1.91 -0.84
N ASP A 43 -3.28 -2.20 -1.53
CA ASP A 43 -2.17 -2.98 -0.99
C ASP A 43 -0.82 -2.56 -1.63
N SER A 44 0.29 -3.04 -1.06
CA SER A 44 1.62 -2.93 -1.63
C SER A 44 2.46 -4.21 -1.51
N GLY A 45 3.37 -4.42 -2.46
CA GLY A 45 4.20 -5.62 -2.52
C GLY A 45 5.62 -5.38 -3.05
N ALA A 46 6.45 -6.41 -2.90
CA ALA A 46 7.85 -6.46 -3.34
C ALA A 46 8.03 -7.38 -4.55
N VAL A 47 8.97 -7.03 -5.42
CA VAL A 47 9.47 -7.96 -6.46
C VAL A 47 10.35 -9.05 -5.82
N SER A 48 11.21 -8.66 -4.87
CA SER A 48 12.09 -9.56 -4.13
C SER A 48 11.49 -9.95 -2.77
N ASP A 49 11.90 -11.10 -2.24
CA ASP A 49 11.53 -11.62 -0.93
C ASP A 49 12.43 -11.15 0.24
N TRP A 50 13.53 -10.44 -0.03
CA TRP A 50 14.55 -10.08 0.98
C TRP A 50 13.98 -9.42 2.25
N ASN A 51 12.88 -8.69 2.12
CA ASN A 51 12.31 -7.90 3.20
C ASN A 51 11.00 -8.46 3.77
N VAL A 52 10.55 -9.65 3.37
CA VAL A 52 9.27 -10.20 3.83
C VAL A 52 9.18 -10.20 5.37
N GLY A 53 8.04 -9.74 5.90
CA GLY A 53 7.77 -9.60 7.33
C GLY A 53 8.40 -8.37 8.01
N ARG A 54 9.28 -7.62 7.32
CA ARG A 54 9.87 -6.40 7.88
C ARG A 54 8.87 -5.24 7.85
N SER A 55 8.98 -4.35 8.82
CA SER A 55 8.29 -3.06 8.77
C SER A 55 8.93 -2.14 7.70
N PRO A 56 8.20 -1.11 7.22
CA PRO A 56 8.76 -0.07 6.38
C PRO A 56 10.01 0.56 6.97
N ASP A 57 10.90 1.03 6.10
CA ASP A 57 12.15 1.70 6.47
C ASP A 57 11.85 2.87 7.42
N PRO A 58 12.60 3.03 8.53
CA PRO A 58 12.35 4.11 9.49
C PRO A 58 12.31 5.51 8.87
N ARG A 59 13.06 5.76 7.80
CA ARG A 59 13.05 7.04 7.08
C ARG A 59 11.74 7.22 6.32
N ALA A 60 11.17 6.16 5.75
CA ALA A 60 9.86 6.19 5.11
C ALA A 60 8.75 6.45 6.14
N VAL A 61 8.81 5.77 7.30
CA VAL A 61 7.87 5.99 8.42
C VAL A 61 7.98 7.43 8.95
N SER A 62 9.20 7.96 9.10
CA SER A 62 9.42 9.35 9.52
C SER A 62 8.85 10.33 8.51
N CYS A 63 9.08 10.10 7.21
CA CYS A 63 8.56 10.94 6.14
C CYS A 63 7.02 10.98 6.14
N LEU A 64 6.35 9.83 6.25
CA LEU A 64 4.89 9.76 6.35
C LEU A 64 4.37 10.52 7.58
N ARG A 65 5.01 10.34 8.73
CA ARG A 65 4.63 11.00 9.98
C ARG A 65 4.73 12.53 9.89
N ASN A 66 5.75 13.04 9.21
CA ASN A 66 5.90 14.49 8.97
C ASN A 66 4.74 15.08 8.15
N HIS A 67 3.98 14.24 7.44
CA HIS A 67 2.79 14.61 6.67
C HIS A 67 1.48 14.15 7.35
N GLY A 68 1.53 13.73 8.61
CA GLY A 68 0.35 13.25 9.35
C GLY A 68 -0.22 11.92 8.85
N ILE A 69 0.59 11.11 8.15
CA ILE A 69 0.20 9.80 7.64
C ILE A 69 0.91 8.71 8.43
N HIS A 70 0.19 7.63 8.74
CA HIS A 70 0.71 6.47 9.46
C HIS A 70 0.57 5.22 8.61
N THR A 71 1.44 4.23 8.86
CA THR A 71 1.38 2.91 8.23
C THR A 71 1.76 1.84 9.23
N ALA A 72 1.03 0.72 9.19
CA ALA A 72 1.32 -0.50 9.95
C ALA A 72 1.77 -1.65 9.03
N HIS A 73 2.19 -1.32 7.79
CA HIS A 73 2.50 -2.30 6.75
C HIS A 73 3.57 -3.30 7.18
N LYS A 74 3.51 -4.49 6.61
CA LYS A 74 4.56 -5.50 6.68
C LYS A 74 4.89 -5.94 5.27
N ALA A 75 6.16 -5.85 4.92
CA ALA A 75 6.63 -6.15 3.59
C ALA A 75 6.24 -7.57 3.19
N ARG A 76 5.76 -7.75 1.96
CA ARG A 76 5.40 -9.05 1.38
C ARG A 76 5.84 -9.11 -0.07
N GLN A 77 6.12 -10.30 -0.58
CA GLN A 77 6.39 -10.48 -2.00
C GLN A 77 5.08 -10.50 -2.80
N VAL A 78 5.14 -10.03 -4.04
CA VAL A 78 4.05 -10.19 -5.02
C VAL A 78 3.99 -11.66 -5.44
N ASP A 79 2.80 -12.24 -5.40
CA ASP A 79 2.53 -13.61 -5.82
C ASP A 79 1.81 -13.63 -7.19
N LYS A 80 2.02 -14.69 -7.98
CA LYS A 80 1.38 -14.84 -9.31
C LYS A 80 -0.14 -14.87 -9.23
N LEU A 81 -0.72 -15.40 -8.15
CA LEU A 81 -2.16 -15.47 -7.94
C LEU A 81 -2.82 -14.08 -7.94
N LEU A 82 -2.07 -13.01 -7.65
CA LEU A 82 -2.57 -11.63 -7.72
C LEU A 82 -2.89 -11.15 -9.14
N PHE A 83 -2.44 -11.88 -10.17
CA PHE A 83 -2.66 -11.55 -11.58
C PHE A 83 -3.63 -12.51 -12.27
N ASN A 84 -4.22 -13.45 -11.54
CA ASN A 84 -5.26 -14.33 -12.07
C ASN A 84 -6.60 -13.60 -11.95
N PHE A 85 -7.05 -13.03 -13.07
CA PHE A 85 -8.37 -12.39 -13.22
C PHE A 85 -9.32 -13.30 -13.99
#